data_AF-A0A3R6GF64-F1
#
_entry.id   AF-A0A3R6GF64-F1
#
_cell.length_a   1.000
_cell.length_b   1.000
_cell.length_c   1.000
_cell.angle_alpha   90.00
_cell.angle_beta   90.00
_cell.angle_gamma   90.00
#
_symmetry.space_group_name_H-M   'P 1'
#
loop_
_entity.id
_entity.type
_entity.pdbx_description
1 polymer ?
#
loop_
_entity_poly.entity_id
_entity_poly.type
_entity_poly.pdbx_seq_one_letter_code
_entity_poly.pdbx_strand_id
1 'polypeptide(L)' 'MLVCDYIVERIDGDYAMLKRTNLPEEEAKMVARALLPEEIREGSRLHYELLQYAIVE' A
#
# COMPACT_ATOMS: atom_id res chain seq x y z
N MET A 1 -7.68 -15.61 7.67
CA MET A 1 -6.37 -15.02 7.33
C MET A 1 -6.58 -13.53 7.14
N LEU A 2 -5.69 -12.68 7.68
CA LEU A 2 -5.82 -11.23 7.56
C LEU A 2 -5.22 -10.80 6.23
N VAL A 3 -6.08 -10.67 5.21
CA VAL A 3 -5.72 -10.09 3.91
C VAL A 3 -6.31 -8.68 3.81
N CYS A 4 -5.56 -7.75 3.24
CA CYS A 4 -6.01 -6.38 3.05
C CYS A 4 -5.47 -5.82 1.74
N ASP A 5 -6.35 -5.21 0.97
CA ASP A 5 -5.99 -4.54 -0.28
C ASP A 5 -5.82 -3.04 -0.03
N TYR A 6 -4.70 -2.52 -0.52
CA TYR A 6 -4.35 -1.12 -0.46
C TYR A 6 -4.10 -0.57 -1.85
N ILE A 7 -4.33 0.72 -2.02
CA ILE A 7 -3.90 1.49 -3.19
C ILE A 7 -2.91 2.56 -2.72
N VAL A 8 -1.81 2.70 -3.45
CA VAL A 8 -0.84 3.77 -3.20
C VAL A 8 -1.47 5.08 -3.63
N GLU A 9 -1.93 5.90 -2.69
CA GLU A 9 -2.57 7.19 -2.98
C GLU A 9 -1.54 8.25 -3.39
N ARG A 10 -0.39 8.26 -2.71
CA ARG A 10 0.72 9.20 -2.96
C ARG A 10 2.06 8.59 -2.53
N ILE A 11 3.14 8.96 -3.20
CA ILE A 11 4.51 8.67 -2.77
C ILE A 11 5.22 9.99 -2.47
N ASP A 12 5.73 10.14 -1.25
CA ASP A 12 6.43 11.33 -0.78
C ASP A 12 7.83 10.91 -0.28
N GLY A 13 8.84 11.06 -1.15
CA GLY A 13 10.23 10.69 -0.84
C GLY A 13 10.39 9.21 -0.52
N ASP A 14 10.74 8.89 0.73
CA ASP A 14 10.93 7.54 1.27
C ASP A 14 9.66 6.89 1.83
N TYR A 15 8.51 7.57 1.73
CA TYR A 15 7.23 7.12 2.27
C TYR A 15 6.16 7.00 1.19
N ALA A 16 5.25 6.05 1.36
CA ALA A 16 4.08 5.84 0.53
C ALA A 16 2.82 5.87 1.41
N MET A 17 1.79 6.56 0.93
CA MET A 17 0.48 6.64 1.57
C MET A 17 -0.41 5.55 0.99
N LEU A 18 -0.74 4.56 1.81
CA LEU A 18 -1.54 3.40 1.44
C LEU A 18 -2.99 3.58 1.91
N LYS A 19 -3.91 3.67 0.96
CA LYS A 19 -5.33 3.76 1.24
C LYS A 19 -6.00 2.41 1.10
N ARG A 20 -6.84 2.03 2.05
CA ARG A 20 -7.56 0.76 1.97
C ARG A 20 -8.64 0.84 0.90
N THR A 21 -8.72 -0.19 0.06
CA THR A 21 -9.78 -0.28 -0.95
C THR A 21 -11.13 -0.62 -0.32
N ASN A 22 -11.14 -1.41 0.75
CA ASN A 22 -12.35 -1.81 1.47
C ASN A 22 -12.92 -0.71 2.38
N LEU A 23 -12.10 0.26 2.78
CA LEU A 23 -12.43 1.33 3.73
C LEU A 23 -11.81 2.65 3.26
N PRO A 24 -12.33 3.26 2.18
CA PRO A 24 -11.74 4.48 1.60
C PRO A 24 -11.92 5.73 2.49
N GLU A 25 -12.79 5.66 3.50
CA GLU A 25 -12.99 6.73 4.49
C GLU A 25 -11.92 6.72 5.60
N GLU A 26 -11.14 5.63 5.74
CA GLU A 26 -10.00 5.62 6.66
C GLU A 26 -8.85 6.49 6.14
N GLU A 27 -8.10 7.05 7.09
CA GLU A 27 -6.89 7.81 6.80
C GLU A 27 -5.85 6.92 6.09
N ALA A 28 -5.18 7.49 5.09
CA ALA A 28 -4.15 6.78 4.36
C ALA A 28 -2.98 6.44 5.29
N LYS A 29 -2.57 5.17 5.26
CA LYS A 29 -1.51 4.65 6.11
C LYS A 29 -0.15 5.02 5.52
N MET A 30 0.66 5.76 6.28
CA MET A 30 2.04 6.04 5.90
C MET A 30 2.93 4.79 6.11
N VAL A 31 3.56 4.31 5.04
CA VAL A 31 4.45 3.15 5.06
C VAL A 31 5.77 3.51 4.39
N ALA A 32 6.89 3.11 4.98
CA ALA A 32 8.20 3.32 4.38
C ALA A 32 8.37 2.46 3.12
N ARG A 33 8.91 3.05 2.05
CA ARG A 33 9.15 2.39 0.77
C ARG A 33 10.08 1.19 0.90
N ALA A 34 10.99 1.20 1.87
CA ALA A 34 11.87 0.08 2.18
C ALA A 34 11.14 -1.21 2.60
N LEU A 35 9.88 -1.10 3.05
CA LEU A 35 9.02 -2.24 3.40
C LEU A 35 8.13 -2.69 2.23
N LEU A 36 8.10 -1.91 1.15
CA LEU A 36 7.27 -2.15 -0.01
C LEU A 36 8.14 -2.66 -1.17
N PRO A 37 7.54 -3.32 -2.16
CA PRO A 37 8.24 -3.67 -3.38
C PRO A 37 8.77 -2.42 -4.08
N GLU A 38 9.95 -2.53 -4.69
CA GLU A 38 10.64 -1.40 -5.34
C GLU A 38 9.92 -0.88 -6.60
N GLU A 39 9.01 -1.68 -7.16
CA GLU A 39 8.22 -1.37 -8.37
C GLU A 39 6.93 -0.57 -8.11
N ILE A 40 6.66 -0.18 -6.86
CA ILE A 40 5.44 0.60 -6.53
C ILE A 40 5.43 1.97 -7.21
N ARG A 41 4.23 2.41 -7.60
CA ARG A 41 3.96 3.74 -8.14
C ARG A 41 2.65 4.27 -7.55
N GLU A 42 2.42 5.57 -7.67
CA GLU A 42 1.13 6.16 -7.33
C GLU A 42 0.03 5.50 -8.16
N GLY A 43 -1.05 5.08 -7.52
CA GLY A 43 -2.12 4.26 -8.09
C GLY A 43 -1.87 2.74 -8.08
N SER A 44 -0.68 2.26 -7.71
CA SER A 44 -0.42 0.82 -7.58
C SER A 44 -1.34 0.17 -6.56
N ARG A 45 -1.82 -1.03 -6.89
CA ARG A 45 -2.54 -1.89 -5.95
C ARG A 45 -1.58 -2.83 -5.24
N LEU A 46 -1.72 -2.88 -3.92
CA LEU A 46 -0.93 -3.72 -3.04
C LEU A 46 -1.84 -4.69 -2.31
N HIS A 47 -1.49 -5.96 -2.33
CA HIS A 47 -2.11 -6.99 -1.52
C HIS A 47 -1.24 -7.26 -0.30
N TYR A 48 -1.82 -7.07 0.87
CA TYR A 48 -1.17 -7.38 2.14
C TYR A 48 -1.62 -8.73 2.65
N GLU A 49 -0.69 -9.67 2.74
CA GLU A 49 -0.93 -11.02 3.26
C GLU A 49 0.31 -11.50 4.02
N LEU A 50 0.12 -12.20 5.15
CA LEU A 50 1.21 -12.81 5.94
C LEU A 50 2.37 -11.84 6.27
N LEU A 51 2.04 -10.59 6.64
CA LEU A 51 3.00 -9.52 6.94
C LEU A 51 3.85 -9.06 5.74
N GLN A 52 3.46 -9.40 4.52
CA GLN A 52 4.14 -9.01 3.28
C GLN A 52 3.21 -8.23 2.36
N TYR A 53 3.77 -7.30 1.60
CA TYR A 53 3.09 -6.55 0.56
C TYR A 53 3.51 -7.07 -0.81
N ALA A 54 2.53 -7.49 -1.61
CA ALA A 54 2.73 -7.87 -3.00
C ALA A 54 2.05 -6.86 -3.93
N ILE A 55 2.69 -6.48 -5.03
CA ILE A 55 2.02 -5.71 -6.08
C ILE A 55 1.09 -6.66 -6.84
N VAL A 56 -0.18 -6.26 -7.00
CA VAL A 56 -1.21 -7.04 -7.71
C VAL A 56 -1.66 -6.41 -9.03
N GLU A 57 -1.00 -5.33 -9.45
CA GLU A 57 -1.18 -4.56 -10.70
C GLU A 57 -2.43 -3.65 -10.76
#